data_AF-A0A2E2ECX0-F1
#
_entry.id   AF-A0A2E2ECX0-F1
#
_cell.length_a   1.000
_cell.length_b   1.000
_cell.length_c   1.000
_cell.angle_alpha   90.00
_cell.angle_beta   90.00
_cell.angle_gamma   90.00
#
_symmetry.space_group_name_H-M   'P 1'
#
loop_
_entity.id
_entity.type
_entity.pdbx_description
1 polymer ?
#
loop_
_entity_poly.entity_id
_entity_poly.type
_entity_poly.pdbx_seq_one_letter_code
_entity_poly.pdbx_strand_id
1 'polypeptide(L)'
;MKLMFLLLFGLGFISHTFALEIDEKLTLRIVGTSESKKTILINRGIEDGLVKGDHAKFFVSQGVIGRAVCIKLSPTRSVWSVYRKVNADFLREEQVMKLKITPAVKITKDESRMLVSEDTSSTPKDPRDLGIPLAEGANDLDQTSSKDLTKEEEAFFNSNARDLTERNKEIFGMLHYSSLTEETGPDNETGDYVQDVTNLMLKVGGEYYFSAQKSWLSRFSLLASFTIDRRATMSHLGTHVQEESSEFGAGISMYPFAMPTEVYRLIQYVNYTFSLGSTNSTYNVGAENAQNVSDSVSLDASVLSHQFIYGIKYYAPNGFGARLELSYYLRADQYATDSSEISWLKTRTGPRFQVGFGYRF
;
A
#
# COMPACT_ATOMS: atom_id res chain seq x y z
N MET A 1 -22.64 9.26 2.25
CA MET A 1 -21.62 9.45 1.20
C MET A 1 -20.17 9.36 1.70
N LYS A 2 -19.79 9.90 2.87
CA LYS A 2 -18.41 9.81 3.40
C LYS A 2 -17.92 8.38 3.75
N LEU A 3 -18.83 7.47 4.10
CA LEU A 3 -18.50 6.05 4.33
C LEU A 3 -18.27 5.27 3.03
N MET A 4 -18.84 5.72 1.90
CA MET A 4 -18.82 5.01 0.62
C MET A 4 -17.48 5.16 -0.11
N PHE A 5 -16.83 6.33 0.03
CA PHE A 5 -15.51 6.59 -0.55
C PHE A 5 -14.37 5.92 0.24
N LEU A 6 -14.51 5.79 1.56
CA LEU A 6 -13.57 5.01 2.38
C LEU A 6 -13.69 3.50 2.09
N LEU A 7 -14.89 3.02 1.76
CA LEU A 7 -15.14 1.64 1.36
C LEU A 7 -14.58 1.33 -0.04
N LEU A 8 -14.69 2.27 -0.99
CA LEU A 8 -14.12 2.13 -2.34
C LEU A 8 -12.60 2.17 -2.37
N PHE A 9 -11.96 2.96 -1.50
CA PHE A 9 -10.49 3.02 -1.42
C PHE A 9 -9.89 1.86 -0.61
N GLY A 10 -10.65 1.27 0.33
CA GLY A 10 -10.27 0.04 1.03
C GLY A 10 -10.40 -1.24 0.19
N LEU A 11 -11.29 -1.25 -0.81
CA LEU A 11 -11.51 -2.40 -1.70
C LEU A 11 -10.38 -2.59 -2.74
N GLY A 12 -9.56 -1.57 -3.01
CA GLY A 12 -8.48 -1.63 -4.01
C GLY A 12 -7.19 -2.34 -3.55
N PHE A 13 -7.05 -2.64 -2.25
CA PHE A 13 -5.86 -3.29 -1.67
C PHE A 13 -6.11 -4.69 -1.10
N ILE A 14 -7.29 -5.28 -1.34
CA ILE A 14 -7.57 -6.69 -1.01
C ILE A 14 -7.22 -7.56 -2.22
N SER A 15 -5.97 -7.48 -2.68
CA SER A 15 -5.44 -8.42 -3.68
C SER A 15 -5.09 -9.72 -2.97
N HIS A 16 -5.96 -10.72 -3.16
CA HIS A 16 -5.74 -12.15 -2.94
C HIS A 16 -5.55 -12.60 -1.47
N THR A 17 -6.63 -12.53 -0.68
CA THR A 17 -6.84 -13.56 0.35
C THR A 17 -7.01 -14.90 -0.35
N PHE A 18 -5.94 -15.72 -0.37
CA PHE A 18 -5.96 -17.12 -0.80
C PHE A 18 -6.72 -17.96 0.22
N ALA A 19 -8.04 -17.81 0.29
CA ALA A 19 -8.90 -18.73 1.03
C ALA A 19 -9.59 -19.64 0.03
N LEU A 20 -9.61 -20.94 0.31
CA LEU A 20 -10.32 -21.93 -0.49
C LEU A 20 -11.83 -21.61 -0.49
N GLU A 21 -12.49 -21.63 -1.65
CA GLU A 21 -13.92 -21.34 -1.70
C GLU A 21 -14.75 -22.51 -1.11
N ILE A 22 -15.95 -22.21 -0.59
CA ILE A 22 -16.89 -23.25 -0.17
C ILE A 22 -17.18 -24.14 -1.38
N ASP A 23 -17.18 -25.46 -1.16
CA ASP A 23 -17.33 -26.50 -2.17
C ASP A 23 -16.13 -26.79 -3.08
N GLU A 24 -15.00 -26.11 -2.90
CA GLU A 24 -13.74 -26.44 -3.57
C GLU A 24 -13.19 -27.79 -3.09
N LYS A 25 -12.57 -28.54 -4.01
CA LYS A 25 -12.06 -29.91 -3.78
C LYS A 25 -10.53 -29.93 -3.83
N LEU A 26 -9.91 -30.34 -2.75
CA LEU A 26 -8.46 -30.49 -2.64
C LEU A 26 -8.08 -31.96 -2.51
N THR A 27 -7.06 -32.41 -3.24
CA THR A 27 -6.51 -33.77 -3.08
C THR A 27 -5.37 -33.75 -2.08
N LEU A 28 -5.46 -34.60 -1.08
CA LEU A 28 -4.54 -34.65 0.06
C LEU A 28 -4.12 -36.10 0.38
N ARG A 29 -3.10 -36.21 1.22
CA ARG A 29 -2.65 -37.44 1.86
C ARG A 29 -2.68 -37.27 3.37
N ILE A 30 -3.19 -38.27 4.08
CA ILE A 30 -3.05 -38.36 5.53
C ILE A 30 -1.60 -38.74 5.85
N VAL A 31 -0.94 -37.89 6.62
CA VAL A 31 0.44 -38.09 7.08
C VAL A 31 0.48 -38.83 8.41
N GLY A 32 -0.52 -38.60 9.27
CA GLY A 32 -0.60 -39.25 10.58
C GLY A 32 -2.02 -39.24 11.13
N THR A 33 -2.35 -40.27 11.91
CA THR A 33 -3.66 -40.39 12.57
C THR A 33 -3.47 -40.70 14.05
N SER A 34 -4.29 -40.09 14.93
CA SER A 34 -4.29 -40.50 16.34
C SER A 34 -4.87 -41.91 16.51
N GLU A 35 -4.50 -42.60 17.60
CA GLU A 35 -5.01 -43.95 17.91
C GLU A 35 -6.55 -44.01 17.94
N SER A 36 -7.19 -42.97 18.47
CA SER A 36 -8.66 -42.84 18.52
C SER A 36 -9.31 -42.47 17.19
N LYS A 37 -8.50 -42.17 16.17
CA LYS A 37 -8.89 -41.62 14.85
C LYS A 37 -9.72 -40.34 14.94
N LYS A 38 -9.63 -39.63 16.07
CA LYS A 38 -10.31 -38.33 16.29
C LYS A 38 -9.49 -37.16 15.76
N THR A 39 -8.19 -37.34 15.51
CA THR A 39 -7.32 -36.30 14.98
C THR A 39 -6.51 -36.83 13.81
N ILE A 40 -6.44 -36.05 12.73
CA ILE A 40 -5.69 -36.40 11.52
C ILE A 40 -4.78 -35.24 11.10
N LEU A 41 -3.58 -35.59 10.65
CA LEU A 41 -2.60 -34.67 10.06
C LEU A 41 -2.59 -34.88 8.55
N ILE A 42 -2.72 -33.80 7.78
CA ILE A 42 -2.70 -33.84 6.31
C ILE A 42 -1.57 -32.99 5.73
N ASN A 43 -1.11 -33.34 4.52
CA ASN A 43 -0.05 -32.64 3.78
C ASN A 43 -0.54 -31.40 3.00
N ARG A 44 -1.49 -30.66 3.56
CA ARG A 44 -2.03 -29.42 2.99
C ARG A 44 -2.13 -28.35 4.07
N GLY A 45 -1.81 -27.11 3.75
CA GLY A 45 -1.69 -26.02 4.72
C GLY A 45 -2.20 -24.67 4.25
N ILE A 46 -1.62 -23.60 4.79
CA ILE A 46 -1.99 -22.20 4.49
C ILE A 46 -1.72 -21.87 3.01
N GLU A 47 -0.67 -22.43 2.43
CA GLU A 47 -0.32 -22.22 1.02
C GLU A 47 -1.38 -22.79 0.07
N ASP A 48 -2.10 -23.83 0.50
CA ASP A 48 -3.23 -24.41 -0.23
C ASP A 48 -4.55 -23.69 0.12
N GLY A 49 -4.53 -22.58 0.84
CA GLY A 49 -5.69 -21.75 1.14
C GLY A 49 -6.60 -22.23 2.27
N LEU A 50 -6.12 -23.12 3.15
CA LEU A 50 -6.87 -23.58 4.32
C LEU A 50 -6.85 -22.58 5.48
N VAL A 51 -7.98 -22.41 6.18
CA VAL A 51 -8.13 -21.48 7.30
C VAL A 51 -8.54 -22.20 8.59
N LYS A 52 -8.07 -21.67 9.74
CA LYS A 52 -8.35 -22.27 11.06
C LYS A 52 -9.84 -22.15 11.34
N GLY A 53 -10.47 -23.26 11.73
CA GLY A 53 -11.91 -23.34 11.95
C GLY A 53 -12.71 -23.79 10.72
N ASP A 54 -12.07 -24.02 9.57
CA ASP A 54 -12.77 -24.58 8.41
C ASP A 54 -13.36 -25.95 8.71
N HIS A 55 -14.59 -26.17 8.25
CA HIS A 55 -15.25 -27.47 8.33
C HIS A 55 -15.15 -28.15 6.97
N ALA A 56 -14.73 -29.42 6.96
CA ALA A 56 -14.59 -30.15 5.70
C ALA A 56 -15.16 -31.56 5.77
N LYS A 57 -15.54 -32.07 4.59
CA LYS A 57 -15.89 -33.47 4.35
C LYS A 57 -14.72 -34.15 3.66
N PHE A 58 -14.29 -35.27 4.23
CA PHE A 58 -13.29 -36.16 3.64
C PHE A 58 -14.01 -37.26 2.89
N PHE A 59 -13.62 -37.50 1.65
CA PHE A 59 -14.24 -38.52 0.81
C PHE A 59 -13.20 -39.26 -0.05
N VAL A 60 -13.50 -40.54 -0.26
CA VAL A 60 -12.85 -41.42 -1.24
C VAL A 60 -13.86 -41.77 -2.34
N SER A 61 -13.44 -42.54 -3.33
CA SER A 61 -14.33 -43.02 -4.40
C SER A 61 -15.55 -43.78 -3.87
N GLN A 62 -15.43 -44.44 -2.72
CA GLN A 62 -16.49 -45.23 -2.09
C GLN A 62 -17.48 -44.41 -1.25
N GLY A 63 -17.21 -43.13 -0.98
CA GLY A 63 -18.11 -42.26 -0.22
C GLY A 63 -17.42 -41.35 0.79
N VAL A 64 -18.23 -40.73 1.65
CA VAL A 64 -17.78 -39.82 2.72
C VAL A 64 -17.22 -40.63 3.88
N ILE A 65 -15.99 -40.35 4.28
CA ILE A 65 -15.28 -41.02 5.37
C ILE A 65 -15.61 -40.37 6.71
N GLY A 66 -15.59 -39.04 6.75
CA GLY A 66 -15.81 -38.28 7.97
C GLY A 66 -15.93 -36.79 7.75
N ARG A 67 -16.29 -36.08 8.81
CA ARG A 67 -16.32 -34.62 8.88
C ARG A 67 -15.39 -34.15 9.98
N ALA A 68 -14.59 -33.14 9.66
CA ALA A 68 -13.62 -32.60 10.60
C ALA A 68 -13.57 -31.07 10.57
N VAL A 69 -12.99 -30.49 11.61
CA VAL A 69 -12.72 -29.06 11.74
C VAL A 69 -11.21 -28.83 11.83
N CYS A 70 -10.70 -27.82 11.11
CA CYS A 70 -9.29 -27.48 11.14
C CYS A 70 -8.92 -26.81 12.48
N ILE A 71 -8.08 -27.46 13.28
CA ILE A 71 -7.70 -26.98 14.62
C ILE A 71 -6.35 -26.24 14.64
N LYS A 72 -5.41 -26.66 13.80
CA LYS A 72 -4.06 -26.07 13.72
C LYS A 72 -3.58 -26.08 12.27
N LEU A 73 -2.89 -25.01 11.89
CA LEU A 73 -2.35 -24.81 10.55
C LEU A 73 -0.85 -24.54 10.58
N SER A 74 -0.20 -24.94 9.50
CA SER A 74 1.19 -24.64 9.15
C SER A 74 1.23 -24.39 7.63
N PRO A 75 2.30 -23.82 7.07
CA PRO A 75 2.36 -23.48 5.64
C PRO A 75 2.00 -24.66 4.72
N THR A 76 2.56 -25.85 5.00
CA THR A 76 2.40 -27.05 4.15
C THR A 76 1.60 -28.19 4.79
N ARG A 77 1.11 -28.02 6.03
CA ARG A 77 0.42 -29.07 6.79
C ARG A 77 -0.70 -28.52 7.66
N SER A 78 -1.69 -29.34 7.97
CA SER A 78 -2.79 -28.96 8.85
C SER A 78 -3.30 -30.13 9.68
N VAL A 79 -3.74 -29.81 10.88
CA VAL A 79 -4.28 -30.75 11.86
C VAL A 79 -5.79 -30.55 11.95
N TRP A 80 -6.53 -31.65 11.84
CA TRP A 80 -7.99 -31.66 11.80
C TRP A 80 -8.56 -32.53 12.90
N SER A 81 -9.62 -32.05 13.57
CA SER A 81 -10.38 -32.78 14.58
C SER A 81 -11.66 -33.35 13.95
N VAL A 82 -11.74 -34.67 13.86
CA VAL A 82 -12.84 -35.42 13.26
C VAL A 82 -13.96 -35.56 14.29
N TYR A 83 -15.06 -34.82 14.08
CA TYR A 83 -16.23 -34.83 14.96
C TYR A 83 -17.34 -35.79 14.50
N ARG A 84 -17.28 -36.27 13.26
CA ARG A 84 -18.21 -37.31 12.78
C ARG A 84 -17.47 -38.32 11.90
N LYS A 85 -17.42 -39.56 12.37
CA LYS A 85 -16.88 -40.71 11.63
C LYS A 85 -18.02 -41.44 10.94
N VAL A 86 -17.90 -41.69 9.64
CA VAL A 86 -18.85 -42.51 8.87
C VAL A 86 -18.24 -43.86 8.56
N ASN A 87 -16.98 -43.88 8.09
CA ASN A 87 -16.26 -45.10 7.82
C ASN A 87 -14.82 -45.00 8.32
N ALA A 88 -14.61 -45.33 9.59
CA ALA A 88 -13.33 -45.14 10.29
C ALA A 88 -12.20 -46.02 9.75
N ASP A 89 -12.50 -47.05 8.96
CA ASP A 89 -11.50 -47.97 8.42
C ASP A 89 -10.64 -47.33 7.33
N PHE A 90 -11.12 -46.25 6.71
CA PHE A 90 -10.40 -45.47 5.70
C PHE A 90 -9.55 -44.34 6.27
N LEU A 91 -9.63 -44.08 7.58
CA LEU A 91 -8.73 -43.14 8.26
C LEU A 91 -7.45 -43.90 8.66
N ARG A 92 -6.57 -44.12 7.69
CA ARG A 92 -5.24 -44.74 7.85
C ARG A 92 -4.17 -43.79 7.34
N GLU A 93 -2.97 -43.95 7.85
CA GLU A 93 -1.78 -43.23 7.38
C GLU A 93 -1.48 -43.55 5.92
N GLU A 94 -0.87 -42.60 5.22
CA GLU A 94 -0.55 -42.62 3.78
C GLU A 94 -1.76 -42.74 2.82
N GLN A 95 -2.99 -42.73 3.34
CA GLN A 95 -4.18 -42.78 2.51
C GLN A 95 -4.39 -41.46 1.76
N VAL A 96 -4.53 -41.55 0.43
CA VAL A 96 -4.91 -40.42 -0.43
C VAL A 96 -6.43 -40.27 -0.44
N MET A 97 -6.91 -39.05 -0.21
CA MET A 97 -8.33 -38.73 -0.23
C MET A 97 -8.57 -37.30 -0.73
N LYS A 98 -9.84 -36.97 -0.93
CA LYS A 98 -10.27 -35.64 -1.31
C LYS A 98 -10.95 -34.96 -0.13
N LEU A 99 -10.67 -33.68 0.01
CA LEU A 99 -11.29 -32.79 1.00
C LEU A 99 -12.17 -31.81 0.25
N LYS A 100 -13.37 -31.56 0.78
CA LYS A 100 -14.27 -30.52 0.30
C LYS A 100 -14.66 -29.63 1.46
N ILE A 101 -14.37 -28.33 1.36
CA ILE A 101 -14.76 -27.34 2.36
C ILE A 101 -16.28 -27.23 2.37
N THR A 102 -16.86 -27.18 3.56
CA THR A 102 -18.30 -27.13 3.79
C THR A 102 -18.66 -26.01 4.75
N PRO A 103 -19.89 -25.48 4.68
CA PRO A 103 -20.35 -24.49 5.64
C PRO A 103 -20.19 -25.00 7.07
N ALA A 104 -19.80 -24.09 7.97
CA ALA A 104 -19.67 -24.40 9.39
C ALA A 104 -20.96 -25.02 9.92
N VAL A 105 -20.82 -26.16 10.59
CA VAL A 105 -21.97 -26.84 11.21
C VAL A 105 -22.41 -25.97 12.38
N LYS A 106 -23.56 -25.30 12.24
CA LYS A 106 -24.17 -24.55 13.33
C LYS A 106 -24.49 -25.52 14.46
N ILE A 107 -23.72 -25.46 15.54
CA ILE A 107 -24.09 -26.11 16.79
C ILE A 107 -25.29 -25.32 17.31
N THR A 108 -26.48 -25.89 17.16
CA THR A 108 -27.69 -25.33 17.76
C THR A 108 -27.54 -25.34 19.27
N LYS A 109 -27.78 -24.19 19.93
CA LYS A 109 -27.79 -24.06 21.40
C LYS A 109 -28.99 -24.73 22.07
N ASP A 110 -29.85 -25.37 21.29
CA ASP A 110 -31.00 -26.14 21.78
C ASP A 110 -30.49 -27.53 22.16
N GLU A 111 -30.34 -27.78 23.47
CA GLU A 111 -29.82 -29.04 24.03
C GLU A 111 -30.62 -30.26 23.55
N SER A 112 -31.89 -30.08 23.16
CA SER A 112 -32.77 -31.14 22.67
C SER A 112 -32.53 -31.56 21.22
N ARG A 113 -31.80 -30.74 20.43
CA ARG A 113 -31.49 -30.99 19.01
C ARG A 113 -30.00 -31.14 18.73
N MET A 114 -29.17 -31.18 19.77
CA MET A 114 -27.75 -31.47 19.60
C MET A 114 -27.57 -32.91 19.10
N LEU A 115 -27.07 -33.03 17.88
CA LEU A 115 -26.59 -34.31 17.37
C LEU A 115 -25.35 -34.70 18.16
N VAL A 116 -25.57 -35.65 19.09
CA VAL A 116 -24.56 -36.45 19.79
C VAL A 116 -23.75 -35.67 20.83
N SER A 117 -24.23 -35.69 22.06
CA SER A 117 -23.40 -35.51 23.27
C SER A 117 -22.53 -36.77 23.45
N GLU A 118 -21.52 -36.95 22.61
CA GLU A 118 -20.43 -37.88 22.93
C GLU A 118 -19.33 -37.08 23.64
N ASP A 119 -18.99 -37.52 24.85
CA ASP A 119 -17.89 -37.08 25.71
C ASP A 119 -16.73 -36.40 24.96
N THR A 120 -16.80 -35.08 24.87
CA THR A 120 -15.61 -34.24 24.69
C THR A 120 -15.13 -33.84 26.08
N SER A 121 -14.61 -34.81 26.83
CA SER A 121 -13.75 -34.54 27.97
C SER A 121 -12.54 -33.75 27.47
N SER A 122 -12.41 -32.50 27.94
CA SER A 122 -11.22 -31.64 27.84
C SER A 122 -10.53 -31.57 26.48
N THR A 123 -10.71 -30.46 25.76
CA THR A 123 -9.80 -30.08 24.67
C THR A 123 -8.37 -30.05 25.22
N PRO A 124 -7.46 -30.94 24.79
CA PRO A 124 -6.10 -30.97 25.33
C PRO A 124 -5.37 -29.70 24.91
N LYS A 125 -4.82 -28.97 25.88
CA LYS A 125 -4.02 -27.75 25.60
C LYS A 125 -2.69 -28.09 24.91
N ASP A 126 -2.21 -29.33 25.06
CA ASP A 126 -0.94 -29.80 24.53
C ASP A 126 -1.16 -30.93 23.50
N PRO A 127 -0.62 -30.83 22.27
CA PRO A 127 -0.66 -31.92 21.28
C PRO A 127 0.02 -33.23 21.73
N ARG A 128 0.83 -33.22 22.80
CA ARG A 128 1.44 -34.43 23.39
C ARG A 128 0.40 -35.37 24.04
N ASP A 129 -0.71 -34.82 24.57
CA ASP A 129 -1.81 -35.60 25.16
C ASP A 129 -2.62 -36.39 24.12
N LEU A 130 -2.38 -36.16 22.81
CA LEU A 130 -3.07 -36.84 21.72
C LEU A 130 -2.35 -38.12 21.25
N GLY A 131 -1.25 -38.50 21.88
CA GLY A 131 -0.51 -39.74 21.58
C GLY A 131 0.18 -39.75 20.21
N ILE A 132 0.37 -38.58 19.58
CA ILE A 132 1.06 -38.46 18.30
C ILE A 132 2.55 -38.27 18.58
N PRO A 133 3.44 -39.21 18.22
CA PRO A 133 4.87 -39.05 18.42
C PRO A 133 5.37 -37.88 17.56
N LEU A 134 5.97 -36.90 18.22
CA LEU A 134 6.66 -35.79 17.56
C LEU A 134 7.94 -36.33 16.90
N ALA A 135 8.27 -35.83 15.71
CA ALA A 135 9.55 -36.13 15.08
C ALA A 135 10.72 -35.65 15.96
N GLU A 136 11.81 -36.42 16.03
CA GLU A 136 13.05 -36.01 16.69
C GLU A 136 13.48 -34.64 16.15
N GLY A 137 13.56 -33.64 17.04
CA GLY A 137 13.86 -32.24 16.72
C GLY A 137 12.70 -31.24 16.86
N ALA A 138 11.46 -31.70 17.09
CA ALA A 138 10.32 -30.81 17.36
C ALA A 138 10.16 -30.43 18.86
N ASN A 139 11.14 -30.80 19.71
CA ASN A 139 11.14 -30.50 21.15
C ASN A 139 11.70 -29.11 21.50
N ASP A 140 12.26 -28.38 20.53
CA ASP A 140 12.91 -27.09 20.79
C ASP A 140 11.94 -25.90 20.76
N LEU A 141 10.66 -26.14 20.46
CA LEU A 141 9.58 -25.15 20.60
C LEU A 141 8.92 -25.28 21.97
N ASP A 142 9.61 -24.76 22.99
CA ASP A 142 9.05 -24.59 24.32
C ASP A 142 7.79 -23.70 24.26
N GLN A 143 6.68 -24.21 24.82
CA GLN A 143 5.36 -23.57 24.83
C GLN A 143 5.29 -22.33 25.75
N THR A 144 6.39 -21.94 26.38
CA THR A 144 6.53 -20.71 27.17
C THR A 144 6.70 -19.46 26.30
N SER A 145 7.02 -19.58 25.01
CA SER A 145 7.33 -18.41 24.16
C SER A 145 6.18 -17.87 23.31
N SER A 146 5.02 -18.53 23.24
CA SER A 146 3.94 -18.11 22.33
C SER A 146 2.75 -17.39 22.99
N LYS A 147 2.80 -17.14 24.29
CA LYS A 147 1.71 -16.44 25.02
C LYS A 147 2.12 -15.17 25.75
N ASP A 148 3.41 -14.89 25.77
CA ASP A 148 4.02 -13.68 26.29
C ASP A 148 4.94 -13.09 25.19
N LEU A 149 4.37 -12.72 24.04
CA LEU A 149 4.89 -11.54 23.33
C LEU A 149 4.53 -10.38 24.27
N THR A 150 5.50 -10.10 25.12
CA THR A 150 5.34 -9.53 26.45
C THR A 150 4.88 -8.09 26.35
N LYS A 151 4.15 -7.62 27.37
CA LYS A 151 4.03 -6.19 27.67
C LYS A 151 5.40 -5.49 27.70
N GLU A 152 6.49 -6.23 27.88
CA GLU A 152 7.87 -5.76 27.76
C GLU A 152 8.33 -5.56 26.31
N GLU A 153 7.92 -6.36 25.34
CA GLU A 153 8.13 -6.06 23.92
C GLU A 153 7.26 -4.89 23.47
N GLU A 154 5.97 -4.84 23.85
CA GLU A 154 5.14 -3.64 23.62
C GLU A 154 5.73 -2.40 24.32
N ALA A 155 6.28 -2.54 25.54
CA ALA A 155 6.96 -1.46 26.24
C ALA A 155 8.34 -1.15 25.64
N PHE A 156 9.03 -2.10 25.01
CA PHE A 156 10.28 -1.87 24.28
C PHE A 156 10.03 -1.13 22.97
N PHE A 157 8.96 -1.49 22.24
CA PHE A 157 8.50 -0.75 21.06
C PHE A 157 7.97 0.64 21.44
N ASN A 158 7.25 0.79 22.56
CA ASN A 158 6.74 2.09 23.04
C ASN A 158 7.82 2.97 23.71
N SER A 159 8.83 2.39 24.38
CA SER A 159 9.92 3.16 24.98
C SER A 159 10.98 3.59 23.96
N ASN A 160 11.13 2.85 22.86
CA ASN A 160 11.96 3.24 21.72
C ASN A 160 11.22 4.05 20.65
N ALA A 161 9.89 4.20 20.76
CA ALA A 161 9.13 5.19 20.01
C ALA A 161 9.44 6.59 20.55
N ARG A 162 10.70 7.03 20.37
CA ARG A 162 11.10 8.41 20.63
C ARG A 162 10.25 9.31 19.74
N ASP A 163 9.39 10.09 20.40
CA ASP A 163 8.66 11.20 19.80
C ASP A 163 9.66 12.16 19.14
N LEU A 164 9.33 12.74 17.99
CA LEU A 164 10.21 13.68 17.26
C LEU A 164 10.13 15.10 17.83
N THR A 165 9.81 15.25 19.11
CA THR A 165 9.64 16.55 19.79
C THR A 165 10.89 17.39 19.81
N GLU A 166 12.04 16.77 20.02
CA GLU A 166 13.34 17.43 20.02
C GLU A 166 13.79 17.82 18.60
N ARG A 167 13.20 17.18 17.58
CA ARG A 167 13.58 17.31 16.16
C ARG A 167 12.56 18.11 15.39
N ASN A 168 12.52 19.40 15.68
CA ASN A 168 11.50 20.30 15.17
C ASN A 168 11.82 20.90 13.80
N LYS A 169 12.88 20.44 13.13
CA LYS A 169 13.26 20.83 11.78
C LYS A 169 13.24 19.62 10.87
N GLU A 170 12.78 19.82 9.64
CA GLU A 170 12.80 18.81 8.60
C GLU A 170 13.43 19.39 7.34
N ILE A 171 14.25 18.59 6.67
CA ILE A 171 14.60 18.77 5.26
C ILE A 171 13.91 17.67 4.46
N PHE A 172 13.34 18.01 3.31
CA PHE A 172 12.66 17.04 2.44
C PHE A 172 12.99 17.26 0.97
N GLY A 173 12.91 16.17 0.21
CA GLY A 173 13.04 16.14 -1.24
C GLY A 173 11.89 15.35 -1.86
N MET A 174 11.27 15.91 -2.89
CA MET A 174 10.20 15.30 -3.68
C MET A 174 10.64 15.18 -5.14
N LEU A 175 10.25 14.09 -5.78
CA LEU A 175 10.54 13.82 -7.18
C LEU A 175 9.24 13.41 -7.88
N HIS A 176 9.02 13.99 -9.06
CA HIS A 176 8.07 13.49 -10.04
C HIS A 176 8.79 13.38 -11.38
N TYR A 177 8.69 12.23 -12.03
CA TYR A 177 9.32 11.98 -13.31
C TYR A 177 8.36 11.18 -14.20
N SER A 178 8.12 11.67 -15.40
CA SER A 178 7.47 10.93 -16.47
C SER A 178 8.19 11.19 -17.78
N SER A 179 8.43 10.15 -18.56
CA SER A 179 9.09 10.22 -19.86
C SER A 179 8.35 9.33 -20.82
N LEU A 180 7.98 9.88 -21.97
CA LEU A 180 7.26 9.22 -23.04
C LEU A 180 7.93 9.63 -24.35
N THR A 181 7.97 8.73 -25.31
CA THR A 181 8.30 9.09 -26.70
C THR A 181 6.98 9.24 -27.43
N GLU A 182 6.74 10.41 -28.00
CA GLU A 182 5.56 10.70 -28.80
C GLU A 182 5.96 10.71 -30.28
N GLU A 183 5.15 10.04 -31.09
CA GLU A 183 5.28 9.99 -32.54
C GLU A 183 3.99 10.49 -33.16
N THR A 184 4.08 11.41 -34.12
CA THR A 184 2.93 11.85 -34.90
C THR A 184 3.29 11.91 -36.38
N GLY A 185 2.61 11.09 -37.16
CA GLY A 185 2.73 11.04 -38.62
C GLY A 185 1.43 11.50 -39.28
N PRO A 186 1.48 12.37 -40.30
CA PRO A 186 0.32 12.67 -41.11
C PRO A 186 0.08 11.55 -42.15
N ASP A 187 -1.18 11.27 -42.47
CA ASP A 187 -1.58 10.19 -43.39
C ASP A 187 -1.07 10.37 -44.85
N ASN A 188 -0.48 11.52 -45.17
CA ASN A 188 -0.03 11.90 -46.52
C ASN A 188 1.48 11.68 -46.77
N GLU A 189 2.14 10.84 -45.96
CA GLU A 189 3.56 10.41 -46.11
C GLU A 189 4.60 11.55 -46.04
N THR A 190 4.30 12.71 -45.43
CA THR A 190 5.27 13.83 -45.29
C THR A 190 6.30 13.65 -44.17
N GLY A 191 6.45 12.42 -43.63
CA GLY A 191 7.39 12.06 -42.58
C GLY A 191 6.82 12.22 -41.16
N ASP A 192 7.32 11.40 -40.25
CA ASP A 192 6.86 11.35 -38.86
C ASP A 192 7.65 12.32 -37.97
N TYR A 193 6.96 12.95 -37.03
CA TYR A 193 7.57 13.73 -35.95
C TYR A 193 7.73 12.84 -34.73
N VAL A 194 8.97 12.57 -34.34
CA VAL A 194 9.30 11.78 -33.14
C VAL A 194 10.03 12.68 -32.15
N GLN A 195 9.51 12.79 -30.93
CA GLN A 195 10.14 13.55 -29.85
C GLN A 195 9.97 12.87 -28.50
N ASP A 196 10.95 13.10 -27.62
CA ASP A 196 10.86 12.69 -26.22
C ASP A 196 10.14 13.75 -25.38
N VAL A 197 8.95 13.40 -24.90
CA VAL A 197 8.11 14.20 -24.01
C VAL A 197 8.44 13.82 -22.57
N THR A 198 9.15 14.72 -21.90
CA THR A 198 9.65 14.52 -20.54
C THR A 198 9.04 15.52 -19.57
N ASN A 199 8.78 15.10 -18.36
CA ASN A 199 8.33 15.96 -17.27
C ASN A 199 9.06 15.53 -16.01
N LEU A 200 10.03 16.35 -15.60
CA LEU A 200 10.84 16.17 -14.42
C LEU A 200 10.58 17.32 -13.47
N MET A 201 10.16 17.01 -12.26
CA MET A 201 10.00 17.98 -11.20
C MET A 201 10.76 17.52 -9.96
N LEU A 202 11.68 18.36 -9.52
CA LEU A 202 12.45 18.17 -8.30
C LEU A 202 12.09 19.31 -7.35
N LYS A 203 11.66 18.97 -6.13
CA LYS A 203 11.34 19.95 -5.09
C LYS A 203 12.14 19.61 -3.85
N VAL A 204 12.92 20.57 -3.34
CA VAL A 204 13.65 20.45 -2.08
C VAL A 204 13.13 21.52 -1.14
N GLY A 205 12.92 21.20 0.14
CA GLY A 205 12.38 22.16 1.08
C GLY A 205 12.76 21.88 2.52
N GLY A 206 12.52 22.89 3.35
CA GLY A 206 12.64 22.85 4.79
C GLY A 206 11.29 23.11 5.44
N GLU A 207 11.03 22.44 6.55
CA GLU A 207 9.83 22.63 7.35
C GLU A 207 10.18 22.78 8.83
N TYR A 208 9.62 23.80 9.46
CA TYR A 208 9.80 24.14 10.87
C TYR A 208 8.52 23.87 11.65
N TYR A 209 8.64 23.07 12.70
CA TYR A 209 7.55 22.67 13.58
C TYR A 209 7.61 23.45 14.90
N PHE A 210 6.46 23.91 15.38
CA PHE A 210 6.38 24.52 16.70
C PHE A 210 6.47 23.45 17.80
N SER A 211 7.46 23.58 18.70
CA SER A 211 7.77 22.58 19.74
C SER A 211 6.77 22.53 20.90
N ALA A 212 5.87 23.50 21.02
CA ALA A 212 4.93 23.60 22.14
C ALA A 212 3.74 22.62 21.99
N GLN A 213 3.93 21.34 22.33
CA GLN A 213 2.95 20.25 22.15
C GLN A 213 1.53 20.56 22.65
N LYS A 214 1.41 21.29 23.78
CA LYS A 214 0.09 21.63 24.38
C LYS A 214 -0.64 22.78 23.68
N SER A 215 0.05 23.55 22.83
CA SER A 215 -0.56 24.66 22.10
C SER A 215 -1.22 24.17 20.84
N TRP A 216 -2.34 24.79 20.46
CA TRP A 216 -2.99 24.55 19.16
C TRP A 216 -2.04 24.86 17.98
N LEU A 217 -1.04 25.73 18.19
CA LEU A 217 -0.01 26.07 17.20
C LEU A 217 0.92 24.90 16.86
N SER A 218 1.03 23.86 17.70
CA SER A 218 1.83 22.66 17.37
C SER A 218 1.26 21.87 16.19
N ARG A 219 0.00 22.14 15.82
CA ARG A 219 -0.65 21.58 14.62
C ARG A 219 -0.33 22.36 13.36
N PHE A 220 0.47 23.41 13.44
CA PHE A 220 0.93 24.18 12.30
C PHE A 220 2.43 24.01 12.11
N SER A 221 2.89 24.20 10.89
CA SER A 221 4.30 24.31 10.56
C SER A 221 4.50 25.36 9.47
N LEU A 222 5.70 25.92 9.44
CA LEU A 222 6.12 26.83 8.39
C LEU A 222 7.02 26.06 7.43
N LEU A 223 6.83 26.23 6.12
CA LEU A 223 7.68 25.60 5.13
C LEU A 223 8.23 26.61 4.13
N ALA A 224 9.43 26.33 3.65
CA ALA A 224 10.04 26.96 2.50
C ALA A 224 10.52 25.86 1.55
N SER A 225 10.41 26.09 0.24
CA SER A 225 10.83 25.11 -0.76
C SER A 225 11.39 25.78 -2.01
N PHE A 226 12.20 25.04 -2.73
CA PHE A 226 12.73 25.37 -4.04
C PHE A 226 12.36 24.24 -4.99
N THR A 227 11.76 24.58 -6.12
CA THR A 227 11.30 23.62 -7.13
C THR A 227 11.96 23.92 -8.46
N ILE A 228 12.50 22.89 -9.09
CA ILE A 228 12.92 22.88 -10.49
C ILE A 228 11.90 22.02 -11.26
N ASP A 229 11.28 22.56 -12.30
CA ASP A 229 10.38 21.83 -13.20
C ASP A 229 10.91 21.97 -14.62
N ARG A 230 11.15 20.83 -15.28
CA ARG A 230 11.54 20.70 -16.67
C ARG A 230 10.47 19.93 -17.42
N ARG A 231 10.00 20.49 -18.51
CA ARG A 231 8.90 19.93 -19.29
C ARG A 231 9.17 20.04 -20.77
N ALA A 232 9.01 18.95 -21.49
CA ALA A 232 8.94 18.92 -22.94
C ALA A 232 7.53 18.43 -23.32
N THR A 233 6.92 19.05 -24.32
CA THR A 233 5.63 18.64 -24.90
C THR A 233 5.68 18.79 -26.41
N MET A 234 5.08 17.84 -27.13
CA MET A 234 4.95 17.89 -28.59
C MET A 234 3.48 18.14 -28.99
N SER A 235 3.27 18.87 -30.08
CA SER A 235 1.96 19.00 -30.72
C SER A 235 1.81 17.97 -31.86
N HIS A 236 0.57 17.72 -32.28
CA HIS A 236 0.30 16.84 -33.43
C HIS A 236 0.89 17.32 -34.77
N LEU A 237 1.33 18.59 -34.87
CA LEU A 237 2.01 19.13 -36.05
C LEU A 237 3.54 19.10 -35.91
N GLY A 238 4.07 18.43 -34.88
CA GLY A 238 5.51 18.33 -34.63
C GLY A 238 6.10 19.55 -33.90
N THR A 239 5.27 20.53 -33.52
CA THR A 239 5.71 21.64 -32.67
C THR A 239 6.25 21.09 -31.36
N HIS A 240 7.42 21.54 -30.93
CA HIS A 240 8.01 21.09 -29.68
C HIS A 240 8.24 22.28 -28.74
N VAL A 241 7.71 22.18 -27.53
CA VAL A 241 7.87 23.20 -26.49
C VAL A 241 8.64 22.60 -25.32
N GLN A 242 9.78 23.20 -25.00
CA GLN A 242 10.58 22.87 -23.83
C GLN A 242 10.53 24.04 -22.84
N GLU A 243 10.24 23.73 -21.58
CA GLU A 243 10.14 24.69 -20.50
C GLU A 243 11.03 24.29 -19.35
N GLU A 244 11.80 25.24 -18.85
CA GLU A 244 12.60 25.09 -17.64
C GLU A 244 12.19 26.17 -16.66
N SER A 245 11.81 25.78 -15.45
CA SER A 245 11.37 26.72 -14.43
C SER A 245 12.00 26.45 -13.08
N SER A 246 12.22 27.53 -12.35
CA SER A 246 12.71 27.52 -10.98
C SER A 246 11.80 28.39 -10.12
N GLU A 247 11.24 27.81 -9.06
CA GLU A 247 10.27 28.45 -8.17
C GLU A 247 10.75 28.37 -6.71
N PHE A 248 10.68 29.50 -5.98
CA PHE A 248 10.83 29.56 -4.53
C PHE A 248 9.45 29.68 -3.89
N GLY A 249 9.10 28.72 -3.04
CA GLY A 249 7.82 28.64 -2.36
C GLY A 249 7.93 28.84 -0.85
N ALA A 250 6.93 29.47 -0.25
CA ALA A 250 6.73 29.54 1.19
C ALA A 250 5.29 29.15 1.52
N GLY A 251 5.08 28.47 2.64
CA GLY A 251 3.76 27.91 2.96
C GLY A 251 3.57 27.57 4.42
N ILE A 252 2.35 27.14 4.73
CA ILE A 252 1.92 26.73 6.07
C ILE A 252 1.24 25.37 5.95
N SER A 253 1.66 24.40 6.75
CA SER A 253 0.97 23.09 6.85
C SER A 253 0.16 23.02 8.13
N MET A 254 -0.98 22.32 8.08
CA MET A 254 -1.88 22.05 9.20
C MET A 254 -2.06 20.55 9.35
N TYR A 255 -2.02 20.07 10.61
CA TYR A 255 -2.08 18.66 10.99
C TYR A 255 -3.36 18.35 11.78
N PRO A 256 -4.49 18.03 11.11
CA PRO A 256 -5.78 17.90 11.77
C PRO A 256 -5.93 16.64 12.64
N PHE A 257 -5.32 15.51 12.26
CA PHE A 257 -5.67 14.20 12.85
C PHE A 257 -4.58 13.59 13.75
N ALA A 258 -3.32 13.84 13.46
CA ALA A 258 -2.17 13.31 14.19
C ALA A 258 -1.17 14.46 14.43
N MET A 259 -0.48 14.44 15.57
CA MET A 259 0.57 15.43 15.81
C MET A 259 1.73 15.18 14.86
N PRO A 260 2.40 16.24 14.37
CA PRO A 260 3.52 16.06 13.47
C PRO A 260 4.67 15.29 14.11
N THR A 261 4.81 15.29 15.44
CA THR A 261 5.94 14.67 16.15
C THR A 261 5.84 13.14 16.26
N GLU A 262 4.66 12.56 16.04
CA GLU A 262 4.44 11.12 16.19
C GLU A 262 5.26 10.29 15.19
N VAL A 263 5.72 9.11 15.63
CA VAL A 263 6.47 8.14 14.82
C VAL A 263 5.64 6.88 14.59
N TYR A 264 5.96 6.13 13.54
CA TYR A 264 5.24 4.91 13.13
C TYR A 264 3.74 5.10 12.88
N ARG A 265 3.29 6.34 12.65
CA ARG A 265 1.91 6.68 12.35
C ARG A 265 1.82 7.47 11.05
N LEU A 266 0.73 7.26 10.31
CA LEU A 266 0.40 8.06 9.13
C LEU A 266 -0.09 9.43 9.58
N ILE A 267 0.69 10.46 9.27
CA ILE A 267 0.43 11.85 9.62
C ILE A 267 -0.17 12.55 8.39
N GLN A 268 -1.46 12.80 8.44
CA GLN A 268 -2.14 13.56 7.38
C GLN A 268 -1.97 15.07 7.62
N TYR A 269 -1.76 15.81 6.54
CA TYR A 269 -1.68 17.26 6.58
C TYR A 269 -2.37 17.90 5.38
N VAL A 270 -2.78 19.15 5.58
CA VAL A 270 -3.22 20.06 4.53
C VAL A 270 -2.24 21.21 4.50
N ASN A 271 -1.79 21.60 3.32
CA ASN A 271 -0.83 22.68 3.16
C ASN A 271 -1.29 23.68 2.10
N TYR A 272 -0.98 24.94 2.33
CA TYR A 272 -1.03 25.99 1.33
C TYR A 272 0.38 26.52 1.10
N THR A 273 0.79 26.57 -0.17
CA THR A 273 2.10 27.11 -0.57
C THR A 273 1.91 28.18 -1.65
N PHE A 274 2.57 29.31 -1.46
CA PHE A 274 2.69 30.39 -2.42
C PHE A 274 4.12 30.38 -2.98
N SER A 275 4.29 30.47 -4.29
CA SER A 275 5.62 30.47 -4.92
C SER A 275 5.77 31.55 -5.97
N LEU A 276 7.01 32.04 -6.08
CA LEU A 276 7.47 32.99 -7.08
C LEU A 276 8.67 32.40 -7.80
N GLY A 277 8.81 32.68 -9.09
CA GLY A 277 9.91 32.11 -9.86
C GLY A 277 10.08 32.73 -11.23
N SER A 278 10.87 32.05 -12.04
CA SER A 278 11.05 32.33 -13.45
C SER A 278 10.91 31.03 -14.25
N THR A 279 10.53 31.18 -15.51
CA THR A 279 10.50 30.09 -16.47
C THR A 279 11.06 30.59 -17.79
N ASN A 280 11.85 29.75 -18.44
CA ASN A 280 12.25 29.91 -19.82
C ASN A 280 11.43 28.91 -20.66
N SER A 281 10.85 29.36 -21.77
CA SER A 281 10.12 28.51 -22.71
C SER A 281 10.76 28.63 -24.08
N THR A 282 11.31 27.52 -24.57
CA THR A 282 11.83 27.37 -25.93
C THR A 282 10.77 26.71 -26.81
N TYR A 283 10.39 27.39 -27.88
CA TYR A 283 9.45 26.95 -28.88
C TYR A 283 10.20 26.59 -30.17
N ASN A 284 10.10 25.33 -30.57
CA ASN A 284 10.59 24.82 -31.84
C ASN A 284 9.41 24.60 -32.78
N VAL A 285 9.50 25.25 -33.94
CA VAL A 285 8.46 25.29 -34.95
C VAL A 285 8.25 23.91 -35.58
N GLY A 286 6.99 23.46 -35.71
CA GLY A 286 6.60 22.26 -36.44
C GLY A 286 6.16 22.53 -37.89
N ALA A 287 5.35 21.62 -38.45
CA ALA A 287 4.81 21.70 -39.81
C ALA A 287 3.94 22.95 -40.04
N GLU A 288 3.36 23.52 -38.99
CA GLU A 288 2.45 24.67 -39.04
C GLU A 288 3.08 25.93 -39.65
N ASN A 289 4.41 26.02 -39.67
CA ASN A 289 5.17 27.20 -40.11
C ASN A 289 6.43 26.82 -40.91
N ALA A 290 6.38 25.71 -41.67
CA ALA A 290 7.50 25.13 -42.43
C ALA A 290 8.13 26.03 -43.52
N GLN A 291 7.69 27.29 -43.68
CA GLN A 291 8.32 28.25 -44.59
C GLN A 291 9.50 29.02 -43.98
N ASN A 292 9.66 29.01 -42.64
CA ASN A 292 10.77 29.65 -41.93
C ASN A 292 11.47 28.62 -41.02
N VAL A 293 12.15 27.65 -41.63
CA VAL A 293 12.82 26.55 -40.93
C VAL A 293 14.18 27.01 -40.41
N SER A 294 14.24 27.48 -39.15
CA SER A 294 15.45 27.40 -38.29
C SER A 294 15.34 28.06 -36.92
N ASP A 295 14.32 28.87 -36.64
CA ASP A 295 14.42 29.76 -35.48
C ASP A 295 13.66 29.19 -34.28
N SER A 296 14.39 28.58 -33.36
CA SER A 296 13.91 28.32 -32.00
C SER A 296 13.68 29.66 -31.31
N VAL A 297 12.45 29.93 -30.86
CA VAL A 297 12.14 31.15 -30.11
C VAL A 297 12.16 30.83 -28.63
N SER A 298 13.01 31.52 -27.88
CA SER A 298 13.08 31.40 -26.43
C SER A 298 12.56 32.67 -25.77
N LEU A 299 11.61 32.51 -24.84
CA LEU A 299 11.04 33.62 -24.08
C LEU A 299 11.12 33.34 -22.58
N ASP A 300 11.54 34.36 -21.82
CA ASP A 300 11.53 34.33 -20.36
C ASP A 300 10.20 34.84 -19.82
N ALA A 301 9.76 34.26 -18.71
CA ALA A 301 8.58 34.66 -17.98
C ALA A 301 8.82 34.69 -16.47
N SER A 302 8.09 35.59 -15.79
CA SER A 302 7.93 35.53 -14.34
C SER A 302 6.81 34.57 -13.98
N VAL A 303 6.98 33.84 -12.89
CA VAL A 303 6.05 32.80 -12.44
C VAL A 303 5.44 33.19 -11.09
N LEU A 304 4.12 33.07 -11.01
CA LEU A 304 3.35 33.15 -9.78
C LEU A 304 2.56 31.85 -9.61
N SER A 305 2.72 31.15 -8.49
CA SER A 305 2.00 29.90 -8.24
C SER A 305 1.38 29.79 -6.85
N HIS A 306 0.21 29.16 -6.80
CA HIS A 306 -0.51 28.79 -5.58
C HIS A 306 -0.74 27.28 -5.59
N GLN A 307 -0.48 26.62 -4.47
CA GLN A 307 -0.64 25.17 -4.32
C GLN A 307 -1.48 24.87 -3.09
N PHE A 308 -2.55 24.08 -3.27
CA PHE A 308 -3.31 23.49 -2.19
C PHE A 308 -2.96 22.00 -2.12
N ILE A 309 -2.33 21.58 -1.05
CA ILE A 309 -1.75 20.24 -0.90
C ILE A 309 -2.52 19.49 0.18
N TYR A 310 -2.91 18.26 -0.12
CA TYR A 310 -3.21 17.24 0.88
C TYR A 310 -2.09 16.20 0.84
N GLY A 311 -1.52 15.88 1.99
CA GLY A 311 -0.40 14.95 2.04
C GLY A 311 -0.44 14.02 3.25
N ILE A 312 0.36 12.97 3.13
CA ILE A 312 0.56 11.95 4.16
C ILE A 312 2.07 11.83 4.40
N LYS A 313 2.48 11.85 5.66
CA LYS A 313 3.86 11.59 6.09
C LYS A 313 3.91 10.36 6.97
N TYR A 314 5.05 9.69 6.98
CA TYR A 314 5.36 8.60 7.89
C TYR A 314 6.82 8.72 8.31
N TYR A 315 7.10 8.71 9.61
CA TYR A 315 8.47 8.79 10.13
C TYR A 315 8.82 7.61 11.02
N ALA A 316 10.08 7.19 10.92
CA ALA A 316 10.74 6.33 11.89
C ALA A 316 11.38 7.16 13.03
N PRO A 317 11.66 6.57 14.20
CA PRO A 317 12.28 7.23 15.36
C PRO A 317 13.65 7.85 15.08
N ASN A 318 14.34 7.37 14.04
CA ASN A 318 15.61 7.93 13.61
C ASN A 318 15.45 9.24 12.80
N GLY A 319 14.22 9.73 12.58
CA GLY A 319 13.91 10.97 11.89
C GLY A 319 13.72 10.83 10.38
N PHE A 320 14.06 9.69 9.78
CA PHE A 320 13.79 9.43 8.36
C PHE A 320 12.31 9.18 8.14
N GLY A 321 11.78 9.73 7.06
CA GLY A 321 10.39 9.54 6.69
C GLY A 321 10.15 9.58 5.19
N ALA A 322 8.96 9.10 4.83
CA ALA A 322 8.41 9.16 3.50
C ALA A 322 7.22 10.12 3.48
N ARG A 323 6.98 10.74 2.32
CA ARG A 323 5.94 11.73 2.10
C ARG A 323 5.26 11.49 0.77
N LEU A 324 3.95 11.63 0.75
CA LEU A 324 3.10 11.57 -0.43
C LEU A 324 2.23 12.83 -0.45
N GLU A 325 2.22 13.54 -1.58
CA GLU A 325 1.49 14.80 -1.78
C GLU A 325 0.55 14.68 -2.98
N LEU A 326 -0.73 14.98 -2.77
CA LEU A 326 -1.70 15.30 -3.81
C LEU A 326 -1.97 16.80 -3.75
N SER A 327 -1.65 17.52 -4.81
CA SER A 327 -1.78 18.97 -4.84
C SER A 327 -2.70 19.44 -5.97
N TYR A 328 -3.45 20.50 -5.73
CA TYR A 328 -4.13 21.27 -6.77
C TYR A 328 -3.31 22.52 -7.03
N TYR A 329 -2.72 22.58 -8.22
CA TYR A 329 -1.74 23.57 -8.62
C TYR A 329 -2.38 24.64 -9.49
N LEU A 330 -2.14 25.91 -9.17
CA LEU A 330 -2.55 27.08 -9.93
C LEU A 330 -1.30 27.90 -10.25
N ARG A 331 -0.99 28.13 -11.53
CA ARG A 331 0.19 28.87 -11.97
C ARG A 331 -0.15 29.85 -13.08
N ALA A 332 0.48 31.01 -13.04
CA ALA A 332 0.47 32.00 -14.09
C ALA A 332 1.92 32.33 -14.48
N ASP A 333 2.22 32.24 -15.77
CA ASP A 333 3.48 32.66 -16.38
C ASP A 333 3.22 33.93 -17.19
N GLN A 334 3.89 35.02 -16.84
CA GLN A 334 3.82 36.27 -17.59
C GLN A 334 5.10 36.44 -18.39
N TYR A 335 5.00 36.23 -19.71
CA TYR A 335 6.13 36.31 -20.64
C TYR A 335 6.51 37.74 -20.96
N ALA A 336 7.81 37.95 -21.15
CA ALA A 336 8.34 39.15 -21.75
C ALA A 336 7.72 39.37 -23.14
N THR A 337 7.65 40.63 -23.54
CA THR A 337 7.12 41.02 -24.84
C THR A 337 7.95 40.41 -25.96
N ASP A 338 7.29 39.80 -26.95
CA ASP A 338 7.95 39.22 -28.12
C ASP A 338 8.39 40.29 -29.15
N SER A 339 8.98 39.85 -30.26
CA SER A 339 9.42 40.70 -31.36
C SER A 339 8.28 41.47 -32.05
N SER A 340 7.02 41.10 -31.79
CA SER A 340 5.82 41.72 -32.34
C SER A 340 5.14 42.64 -31.31
N GLU A 341 5.82 42.96 -30.21
CA GLU A 341 5.30 43.79 -29.13
C GLU A 341 4.10 43.17 -28.38
N ILE A 342 3.91 41.84 -28.46
CA ILE A 342 2.83 41.12 -27.78
C ILE A 342 3.33 40.49 -26.48
N SER A 343 2.57 40.67 -25.40
CA SER A 343 2.80 39.99 -24.12
C SER A 343 1.83 38.84 -23.95
N TRP A 344 2.33 37.72 -23.43
CA TRP A 344 1.59 36.48 -23.28
C TRP A 344 1.42 36.12 -21.80
N LEU A 345 0.21 35.71 -21.43
CA LEU A 345 -0.11 35.15 -20.12
C LEU A 345 -0.51 33.68 -20.27
N LYS A 346 0.30 32.76 -19.76
CA LYS A 346 -0.01 31.33 -19.75
C LYS A 346 -0.48 30.92 -18.36
N THR A 347 -1.68 30.37 -18.26
CA THR A 347 -2.21 29.83 -17.01
C THR A 347 -2.22 28.31 -17.03
N ARG A 348 -1.89 27.69 -15.90
CA ARG A 348 -1.89 26.23 -15.73
C ARG A 348 -2.62 25.88 -14.46
N THR A 349 -3.57 24.98 -14.56
CA THR A 349 -4.33 24.49 -13.41
C THR A 349 -4.45 22.98 -13.49
N GLY A 350 -4.39 22.30 -12.34
CA GLY A 350 -4.64 20.86 -12.31
C GLY A 350 -4.07 20.14 -11.11
N PRO A 351 -4.47 18.88 -10.92
CA PRO A 351 -3.93 18.04 -9.87
C PRO A 351 -2.49 17.62 -10.18
N ARG A 352 -1.67 17.44 -9.15
CA ARG A 352 -0.34 16.82 -9.23
C ARG A 352 -0.18 15.81 -8.11
N PHE A 353 0.54 14.74 -8.40
CA PHE A 353 0.92 13.72 -7.44
C PHE A 353 2.43 13.71 -7.31
N GLN A 354 2.94 13.69 -6.09
CA GLN A 354 4.36 13.69 -5.80
C GLN A 354 4.67 12.74 -4.65
N VAL A 355 5.84 12.12 -4.72
CA VAL A 355 6.41 11.29 -3.66
C VAL A 355 7.77 11.82 -3.27
N GLY A 356 8.14 11.62 -2.02
CA GLY A 356 9.42 12.09 -1.54
C GLY A 356 9.82 11.53 -0.19
N PHE A 357 10.98 11.95 0.25
CA PHE A 357 11.59 11.55 1.50
C PHE A 357 11.96 12.79 2.32
N GLY A 358 11.97 12.63 3.63
CA GLY A 358 12.34 13.70 4.56
C GLY A 358 13.19 13.17 5.69
N TYR A 359 13.97 14.06 6.29
CA TYR A 359 14.76 13.80 7.47
C TYR A 359 14.53 14.88 8.51
N ARG A 360 14.15 14.46 9.72
CA ARG A 360 13.98 15.33 10.89
C ARG A 360 15.18 15.29 11.82
N PHE A 361 15.61 16.46 12.25
CA PHE A 361 16.76 16.68 13.13
C PHE A 361 16.52 17.74 14.19
#